data_AF-F8L0K5-F1
#
_entry.id   AF-F8L0K5-F1
#
_cell.length_a   1.000
_cell.length_b   1.000
_cell.length_c   1.000
_cell.angle_alpha   90.00
_cell.angle_beta   90.00
_cell.angle_gamma   90.00
#
_symmetry.space_group_name_H-M   'P 1'
#
loop_
_entity.id
_entity.type
_entity.pdbx_description
1 polymer ?
#
loop_
_entity_poly.entity_id
_entity_poly.type
_entity_poly.pdbx_seq_one_letter_code
_entity_poly.pdbx_strand_id
1 'polypeptide(L)'
;MKAMLLARVSSKEQEEGQSIPAQERRLREYAERKGLTIDQVFKITESSTKDTRKEFEKILVQIRKSKERIALVADTMKGNKVARSQIDSILKNPFYCGKMRTKYGLAEHHYKPLISPSLFQQAQDVSAVYHKKPHKKISEPFILRGMISCAHCGCTVTPKIHKKRYIYYSCTNAKGICKKAYIREEPLVESLSQYFDHIALSEEQITDVTSYLKKIHESESLFHTESLMTLRKEQDRIQKRVSQMYDDKLDGLIDEKMYLEKVRDYKARQAEIVERMARHEKADQNFYVTANMAMNLAARAREIFQSSEVEEKRKLLNLVFQNLKLEGKNMSIDTCEPFTTLVDYKQCPKGWGRLDSNQRSPKARELQSLAIAAMRHPLRGCWQ
;
A
#
# COMPACT_ATOMS: atom_id res chain seq x y z
N MET A 1 13.94 -19.92 -23.45
CA MET A 1 13.62 -20.30 -22.06
C MET A 1 13.14 -21.74 -22.06
N LYS A 2 13.63 -22.57 -21.14
CA LYS A 2 13.24 -23.98 -21.08
C LYS A 2 11.81 -24.15 -20.59
N ALA A 3 11.11 -25.17 -21.07
CA ALA A 3 9.76 -25.51 -20.65
C ALA A 3 9.59 -26.99 -20.35
N MET A 4 8.85 -27.28 -19.28
CA MET A 4 8.35 -28.60 -18.95
C MET A 4 6.85 -28.64 -19.20
N LEU A 5 6.39 -29.65 -19.93
CA LEU A 5 4.97 -29.82 -20.25
C LEU A 5 4.36 -30.81 -19.27
N LEU A 6 3.19 -30.48 -18.71
CA LEU A 6 2.46 -31.33 -17.78
C LEU A 6 1.06 -31.65 -18.35
N ALA A 7 0.88 -32.89 -18.77
CA ALA A 7 -0.42 -33.43 -19.17
C ALA A 7 -1.00 -34.27 -18.03
N ARG A 8 -2.27 -34.06 -17.70
CA ARG A 8 -2.93 -34.71 -16.55
C ARG A 8 -4.35 -35.15 -16.87
N VAL A 9 -4.70 -36.33 -16.37
CA VAL A 9 -6.10 -36.82 -16.30
C VAL A 9 -6.49 -37.16 -14.87
N SER A 10 -7.78 -37.03 -14.56
CA SER A 10 -8.31 -37.22 -13.21
C SER A 10 -8.82 -38.64 -12.92
N SER A 11 -9.07 -39.46 -13.94
CA SER A 11 -9.48 -40.87 -13.80
C SER A 11 -8.73 -41.79 -14.77
N LYS A 12 -8.50 -43.05 -14.37
CA LYS A 12 -7.83 -44.06 -15.20
C LYS A 12 -8.65 -44.42 -16.45
N GLU A 13 -9.98 -44.34 -16.36
CA GLU A 13 -10.90 -44.56 -17.50
C GLU A 13 -10.72 -43.52 -18.63
N GLN A 14 -10.09 -42.37 -18.33
CA GLN A 14 -9.73 -41.36 -19.32
C GLN A 14 -8.37 -41.61 -20.01
N GLU A 15 -7.61 -42.65 -19.62
CA GLU A 15 -6.37 -43.05 -20.30
C GLU A 15 -6.65 -43.66 -21.68
N GLU A 16 -7.75 -44.41 -21.83
CA GLU A 16 -8.11 -45.11 -23.07
C GLU A 16 -8.75 -44.17 -24.12
N GLY A 17 -9.32 -43.04 -23.71
CA GLY A 17 -9.96 -42.07 -24.59
C GLY A 17 -9.12 -40.82 -24.82
N GLN A 18 -8.33 -40.76 -25.91
CA GLN A 18 -7.70 -39.59 -26.61
C GLN A 18 -7.21 -38.33 -25.83
N SER A 19 -7.24 -38.29 -24.50
CA SER A 19 -7.23 -37.06 -23.71
C SER A 19 -5.81 -36.55 -23.43
N ILE A 20 -4.87 -37.45 -23.11
CA ILE A 20 -3.45 -37.13 -22.86
C ILE A 20 -2.72 -36.77 -24.16
N PRO A 21 -2.84 -37.53 -25.28
CA PRO A 21 -2.18 -37.17 -26.54
C PRO A 21 -2.68 -35.83 -27.09
N ALA A 22 -3.97 -35.52 -26.93
CA ALA A 22 -4.53 -34.24 -27.31
C ALA A 22 -4.02 -33.09 -26.43
N GLN A 23 -3.90 -33.29 -25.11
CA GLN A 23 -3.27 -32.32 -24.20
C GLN A 23 -1.80 -32.08 -24.57
N GLU A 24 -1.02 -33.14 -24.78
CA GLU A 24 0.39 -33.03 -25.13
C GLU A 24 0.59 -32.21 -26.41
N ARG A 25 -0.22 -32.46 -27.44
CA ARG A 25 -0.18 -31.71 -28.70
C ARG A 25 -0.42 -30.22 -28.48
N ARG A 26 -1.47 -29.85 -27.74
CA ARG A 26 -1.77 -28.43 -27.42
C ARG A 26 -0.65 -27.76 -26.62
N LEU A 27 -0.05 -28.47 -25.67
CA LEU A 27 1.06 -27.98 -24.86
C LEU A 27 2.32 -27.72 -25.72
N ARG A 28 2.61 -28.63 -26.67
CA ARG A 28 3.72 -28.47 -27.63
C ARG A 28 3.49 -27.29 -28.57
N GLU A 29 2.31 -27.20 -29.18
CA GLU A 29 1.92 -26.06 -30.03
C GLU A 29 1.96 -24.72 -29.28
N TYR A 30 1.62 -24.72 -27.98
CA TYR A 30 1.74 -23.53 -27.15
C TYR A 30 3.22 -23.15 -26.89
N ALA A 31 4.06 -24.13 -26.57
CA ALA A 31 5.49 -23.93 -26.35
C ALA A 31 6.18 -23.37 -27.61
N GLU A 32 5.89 -23.93 -28.78
CA GLU A 32 6.42 -23.46 -30.06
C GLU A 32 6.00 -22.02 -30.37
N ARG A 33 4.71 -21.70 -30.26
CA ARG A 33 4.21 -20.32 -30.45
C ARG A 33 4.82 -19.30 -29.49
N LYS A 34 5.33 -19.75 -28.35
CA LYS A 34 5.96 -18.91 -27.32
C LYS A 34 7.49 -18.95 -27.38
N GLY A 35 8.09 -19.66 -28.34
CA GLY A 35 9.55 -19.81 -28.44
C GLY A 35 10.17 -20.49 -27.22
N LEU A 36 9.44 -21.43 -26.60
CA LEU A 36 9.91 -22.19 -25.45
C LEU A 36 10.60 -23.48 -25.91
N THR A 37 11.79 -23.75 -25.36
CA THR A 37 12.53 -24.98 -25.65
C THR A 37 12.02 -26.09 -24.73
N ILE A 38 11.39 -27.12 -25.29
CA ILE A 38 10.82 -28.21 -24.49
C ILE A 38 11.94 -29.10 -23.96
N ASP A 39 12.07 -29.16 -22.63
CA ASP A 39 13.09 -29.94 -21.92
C ASP A 39 12.55 -31.34 -21.57
N GLN A 40 11.32 -31.43 -21.05
CA GLN A 40 10.69 -32.70 -20.68
C GLN A 40 9.15 -32.62 -20.70
N VAL A 41 8.50 -33.77 -20.92
CA VAL A 41 7.03 -33.92 -20.87
C VAL A 41 6.67 -34.92 -19.76
N PHE A 42 5.84 -34.48 -18.82
CA PHE A 42 5.34 -35.27 -17.71
C PHE A 42 3.87 -35.63 -17.93
N LYS A 43 3.56 -36.91 -17.74
CA LYS A 43 2.20 -37.46 -17.85
C LYS A 43 1.78 -37.97 -16.47
N ILE A 44 0.78 -37.34 -15.87
CA ILE A 44 0.28 -37.71 -14.53
C ILE A 44 -1.13 -38.29 -14.67
N THR A 45 -1.29 -39.53 -14.22
CA THR A 45 -2.57 -40.25 -14.21
C THR A 45 -3.10 -40.44 -12.78
N GLU A 46 -2.48 -39.75 -11.81
CA GLU A 46 -2.83 -39.81 -10.40
C GLU A 46 -4.05 -38.94 -10.05
N SER A 47 -4.99 -39.53 -9.29
CA SER A 47 -6.11 -38.80 -8.68
C SER A 47 -5.60 -37.74 -7.69
N SER A 48 -6.27 -36.59 -7.64
CA SER A 48 -5.97 -35.49 -6.70
C SER A 48 -6.11 -35.87 -5.22
N THR A 49 -6.68 -37.03 -4.91
CA THR A 49 -7.09 -37.46 -3.57
C THR A 49 -6.13 -38.42 -2.86
N LYS A 50 -5.12 -38.99 -3.52
CA LYS A 50 -4.12 -39.84 -2.85
C LYS A 50 -2.90 -39.02 -2.44
N ASP A 51 -2.43 -39.24 -1.22
CA ASP A 51 -1.55 -38.36 -0.44
C ASP A 51 -0.06 -38.36 -0.89
N THR A 52 0.28 -38.94 -2.04
CA THR A 52 1.64 -38.93 -2.57
C THR A 52 1.65 -38.57 -4.05
N ARG A 53 1.98 -37.31 -4.37
CA ARG A 53 2.12 -36.79 -5.74
C ARG A 53 3.56 -36.98 -6.23
N LYS A 54 4.03 -38.22 -6.29
CA LYS A 54 5.46 -38.54 -6.52
C LYS A 54 5.98 -37.94 -7.82
N GLU A 55 5.20 -37.98 -8.89
CA GLU A 55 5.59 -37.42 -10.19
C GLU A 55 5.62 -35.89 -10.18
N PHE A 56 4.69 -35.24 -9.47
CA PHE A 56 4.70 -33.79 -9.35
C PHE A 56 5.86 -33.27 -8.47
N GLU A 57 6.20 -33.99 -7.41
CA GLU A 57 7.35 -33.66 -6.57
C GLU A 57 8.67 -33.76 -7.34
N LYS A 58 8.82 -34.76 -8.22
CA LYS A 58 9.98 -34.87 -9.13
C LYS A 58 10.13 -33.62 -10.00
N ILE A 59 9.03 -33.11 -10.58
CA ILE A 59 9.02 -31.86 -11.36
C ILE A 59 9.53 -30.70 -10.50
N LEU A 60 9.00 -30.55 -9.27
CA LEU A 60 9.40 -29.47 -8.37
C LEU A 60 10.88 -29.56 -7.97
N VAL A 61 11.39 -30.76 -7.70
CA VAL A 61 12.80 -30.98 -7.38
C VAL A 61 13.69 -30.61 -8.57
N GLN A 62 13.30 -30.96 -9.80
CA GLN A 62 14.05 -30.63 -11.00
C GLN A 62 14.06 -29.13 -11.29
N ILE A 63 12.92 -28.45 -11.09
CA ILE A 63 12.83 -26.98 -11.18
C ILE A 63 13.73 -26.32 -10.13
N ARG A 64 13.74 -26.82 -8.88
CA ARG A 64 14.57 -26.26 -7.79
C ARG A 64 16.08 -26.48 -8.00
N LYS A 65 16.47 -27.58 -8.63
CA LYS A 65 17.89 -27.89 -8.94
C LYS A 65 18.41 -27.09 -10.14
N SER A 66 17.54 -26.61 -11.02
CA SER A 66 17.94 -25.82 -12.19
C SER A 66 18.44 -24.43 -11.79
N LYS A 67 19.56 -24.00 -12.39
CA LYS A 67 20.07 -22.62 -12.27
C LYS A 67 19.34 -21.63 -13.19
N GLU A 68 18.62 -22.14 -14.20
CA GLU A 68 17.87 -21.36 -15.17
C GLU A 68 16.36 -21.40 -14.88
N ARG A 69 15.64 -20.34 -15.28
CA ARG A 69 14.18 -20.27 -15.19
C ARG A 69 13.55 -21.28 -16.13
N ILE A 70 12.78 -22.22 -15.58
CA ILE A 70 12.00 -23.21 -16.31
C ILE A 70 10.52 -22.83 -16.24
N ALA A 71 9.85 -22.77 -17.39
CA ALA A 71 8.41 -22.60 -17.47
C ALA A 71 7.68 -23.95 -17.34
N LEU A 72 6.78 -24.08 -16.37
CA LEU A 72 5.86 -25.21 -16.30
C LEU A 72 4.60 -24.87 -17.10
N VAL A 73 4.29 -25.67 -18.12
CA VAL A 73 3.14 -25.47 -19.01
C VAL A 73 2.13 -26.59 -18.77
N ALA A 74 0.91 -26.24 -18.39
CA ALA A 74 -0.16 -27.20 -18.11
C ALA A 74 -1.51 -26.72 -18.66
N ASP A 75 -2.38 -27.66 -19.00
CA ASP A 75 -3.75 -27.39 -19.45
C ASP A 75 -4.72 -27.29 -18.27
N THR A 76 -5.80 -26.52 -18.45
CA THR A 76 -6.96 -26.63 -17.55
C THR A 76 -7.80 -27.85 -17.92
N MET A 77 -8.64 -28.33 -17.00
CA MET A 77 -9.53 -29.48 -17.23
C MET A 77 -10.41 -29.35 -18.48
N LYS A 78 -10.67 -28.13 -18.96
CA LYS A 78 -11.47 -27.86 -20.17
C LYS A 78 -10.65 -27.29 -21.34
N GLY A 79 -9.32 -27.27 -21.26
CA GLY A 79 -8.42 -26.72 -22.30
C GLY A 79 -8.49 -25.20 -22.48
N ASN A 80 -9.21 -24.49 -21.59
CA ASN A 80 -9.35 -23.05 -21.63
C ASN A 80 -8.19 -22.36 -20.90
N LYS A 81 -7.86 -21.13 -21.30
CA LYS A 81 -6.91 -20.29 -20.55
C LYS A 81 -7.44 -20.01 -19.16
N VAL A 82 -6.56 -20.05 -18.16
CA VAL A 82 -6.91 -19.63 -16.79
C VAL A 82 -7.28 -18.15 -16.82
N ALA A 83 -8.51 -17.83 -16.41
CA ALA A 83 -8.99 -16.44 -16.39
C ALA A 83 -8.23 -15.65 -15.32
N ARG A 84 -8.02 -14.34 -15.55
CA ARG A 84 -7.39 -13.45 -14.55
C ARG A 84 -8.14 -13.46 -13.22
N SER A 85 -9.47 -13.53 -13.27
CA SER A 85 -10.34 -13.66 -12.09
C SER A 85 -10.11 -14.96 -11.32
N GLN A 86 -9.79 -16.05 -12.02
CA GLN A 86 -9.49 -17.33 -11.40
C GLN A 86 -8.13 -17.27 -10.66
N ILE A 87 -7.13 -16.63 -11.25
CA ILE A 87 -5.83 -16.40 -10.59
C ILE A 87 -6.02 -15.52 -9.35
N ASP A 88 -6.77 -14.43 -9.47
CA ASP A 88 -7.09 -13.55 -8.34
C ASP A 88 -7.80 -14.29 -7.21
N SER A 89 -8.76 -15.16 -7.55
CA SER A 89 -9.46 -16.00 -6.57
C SER A 89 -8.53 -16.98 -5.85
N ILE A 90 -7.55 -17.56 -6.56
CA ILE A 90 -6.53 -18.44 -5.98
C ILE A 90 -5.65 -17.65 -5.00
N LEU A 91 -5.16 -16.47 -5.41
CA LEU A 91 -4.28 -15.64 -4.59
C LEU A 91 -4.97 -15.08 -3.35
N LYS A 92 -6.30 -14.91 -3.36
CA LYS A 92 -7.10 -14.44 -2.22
C LYS A 92 -7.63 -15.55 -1.32
N ASN A 93 -7.38 -16.82 -1.65
CA ASN A 93 -7.95 -17.93 -0.91
C ASN A 93 -7.12 -18.24 0.36
N PRO A 94 -7.68 -18.01 1.57
CA PRO A 94 -6.97 -18.26 2.83
C PRO A 94 -6.72 -19.75 3.11
N PHE A 95 -7.34 -20.66 2.34
CA PHE A 95 -7.15 -22.10 2.49
C PHE A 95 -5.68 -22.49 2.32
N TYR A 96 -4.94 -21.80 1.45
CA TYR A 96 -3.53 -22.13 1.22
C TYR A 96 -2.63 -21.82 2.42
N CYS A 97 -3.08 -21.00 3.38
CA CYS A 97 -2.35 -20.63 4.59
C CYS A 97 -2.95 -21.23 5.89
N GLY A 98 -3.84 -22.22 5.79
CA GLY A 98 -4.37 -22.93 6.96
C GLY A 98 -5.77 -22.51 7.41
N LYS A 99 -6.42 -21.58 6.70
CA LYS A 99 -7.70 -20.97 7.12
C LYS A 99 -8.80 -21.19 6.07
N MET A 100 -9.95 -21.73 6.46
CA MET A 100 -11.09 -21.98 5.59
C MET A 100 -12.23 -20.97 5.86
N ARG A 101 -12.91 -20.54 4.80
CA ARG A 101 -14.15 -19.75 4.92
C ARG A 101 -15.31 -20.69 5.21
N THR A 102 -16.01 -20.46 6.31
CA THR A 102 -17.20 -21.22 6.71
C THR A 102 -18.42 -20.29 6.82
N LYS A 103 -19.60 -20.89 7.01
CA LYS A 103 -20.84 -20.19 7.38
C LYS A 103 -20.67 -19.20 8.55
N TYR A 104 -19.79 -19.52 9.49
CA TYR A 104 -19.60 -18.77 10.74
C TYR A 104 -18.38 -17.85 10.71
N GLY A 105 -17.74 -17.68 9.54
CA GLY A 105 -16.53 -16.88 9.37
C GLY A 105 -15.29 -17.71 9.05
N LEU A 106 -14.12 -17.13 9.31
CA LEU A 106 -12.82 -17.76 9.05
C LEU A 106 -12.49 -18.73 10.19
N ALA A 107 -12.25 -20.00 9.86
CA ALA A 107 -11.86 -21.04 10.81
C ALA A 107 -10.57 -21.72 10.35
N GLU A 108 -9.81 -22.31 11.26
CA GLU A 108 -8.63 -23.12 10.91
C GLU A 108 -9.07 -24.48 10.38
N HIS A 109 -8.33 -25.02 9.41
CA HIS A 109 -8.58 -26.35 8.87
C HIS A 109 -7.45 -27.32 9.20
N HIS A 110 -7.76 -28.62 9.23
CA HIS A 110 -6.80 -29.67 9.60
C HIS A 110 -5.77 -30.02 8.51
N TYR A 111 -5.92 -29.54 7.27
CA TYR A 111 -4.98 -29.84 6.18
C TYR A 111 -3.65 -29.08 6.32
N LYS A 112 -2.57 -29.73 5.86
CA LYS A 112 -1.23 -29.13 5.79
C LYS A 112 -1.25 -27.87 4.90
N PRO A 113 -0.89 -26.68 5.41
CA PRO A 113 -0.84 -25.46 4.62
C PRO A 113 0.19 -25.54 3.49
N LEU A 114 -0.11 -24.93 2.34
CA LEU A 114 0.82 -24.85 1.19
C LEU A 114 1.81 -23.69 1.33
N ILE A 115 1.39 -22.61 1.99
CA ILE A 115 2.19 -21.40 2.23
C ILE A 115 2.02 -20.94 3.68
N SER A 116 2.96 -20.13 4.17
CA SER A 116 2.86 -19.55 5.51
C SER A 116 1.83 -18.41 5.56
N PRO A 117 1.20 -18.15 6.72
CA PRO A 117 0.32 -16.99 6.91
C PRO A 117 1.00 -15.66 6.59
N SER A 118 2.29 -15.53 6.91
CA SER A 118 3.10 -14.33 6.61
C SER A 118 3.25 -14.10 5.11
N LEU A 119 3.57 -15.14 4.32
CA LEU A 119 3.70 -15.02 2.87
C LEU A 119 2.35 -14.69 2.20
N PHE A 120 1.27 -15.28 2.69
CA PHE A 120 -0.08 -14.96 2.22
C PHE A 120 -0.42 -13.48 2.47
N GLN A 121 -0.13 -12.96 3.67
CA GLN A 121 -0.38 -11.57 4.02
C GLN A 121 0.43 -10.61 3.14
N GLN A 122 1.72 -10.88 2.92
CA GLN A 122 2.56 -10.09 2.02
C GLN A 122 1.95 -9.99 0.60
N ALA A 123 1.40 -11.09 0.08
CA ALA A 123 0.73 -11.08 -1.22
C ALA A 123 -0.57 -10.26 -1.20
N GLN A 124 -1.34 -10.30 -0.11
CA GLN A 124 -2.54 -9.46 0.04
C GLN A 124 -2.18 -7.97 0.11
N ASP A 125 -1.13 -7.61 0.84
CA ASP A 125 -0.67 -6.23 0.99
C ASP A 125 -0.27 -5.64 -0.37
N VAL A 126 0.48 -6.40 -1.19
CA VAL A 126 0.80 -6.01 -2.57
C VAL A 126 -0.46 -5.82 -3.41
N SER A 127 -1.43 -6.74 -3.32
CA SER A 127 -2.68 -6.64 -4.08
C SER A 127 -3.54 -5.43 -3.68
N ALA A 128 -3.58 -5.12 -2.38
CA ALA A 128 -4.31 -3.98 -1.83
C ALA A 128 -3.74 -2.64 -2.34
N VAL A 129 -2.40 -2.52 -2.44
CA VAL A 129 -1.75 -1.35 -3.03
C VAL A 129 -2.12 -1.17 -4.51
N TYR A 130 -2.37 -2.27 -5.23
CA TYR A 130 -2.72 -2.27 -6.64
C TYR A 130 -4.20 -2.00 -6.95
N HIS A 131 -5.07 -1.80 -5.95
CA HIS A 131 -6.50 -1.42 -6.15
C HIS A 131 -6.71 0.01 -6.68
N LYS A 132 -5.76 0.55 -7.46
CA LYS A 132 -5.98 1.76 -8.24
C LYS A 132 -6.95 1.43 -9.39
N LYS A 133 -8.02 2.21 -9.54
CA LYS A 133 -8.97 2.12 -10.68
C LYS A 133 -8.16 1.92 -11.97
N PRO A 134 -8.53 0.97 -12.86
CA PRO A 134 -7.76 0.69 -14.06
C PRO A 134 -7.54 1.98 -14.84
N HIS A 135 -6.29 2.45 -14.81
CA HIS A 135 -5.89 3.66 -15.51
C HIS A 135 -5.74 3.27 -16.98
N LYS A 136 -6.76 3.53 -17.80
CA LYS A 136 -6.58 3.57 -19.26
C LYS A 136 -5.36 4.48 -19.51
N LYS A 137 -4.37 4.03 -20.28
CA LYS A 137 -3.26 4.89 -20.72
C LYS A 137 -3.88 6.19 -21.25
N ILE A 138 -3.68 7.29 -20.54
CA ILE A 138 -4.37 8.55 -20.84
C ILE A 138 -3.74 9.11 -22.10
N SER A 139 -4.60 9.42 -23.07
CA SER A 139 -4.33 10.38 -24.13
C SER A 139 -4.21 11.77 -23.48
N GLU A 140 -2.99 12.28 -23.44
CA GLU A 140 -2.56 13.63 -23.07
C GLU A 140 -2.64 14.03 -21.58
N PRO A 141 -1.53 14.50 -20.98
CA PRO A 141 -1.47 14.90 -19.58
C PRO A 141 -2.08 16.30 -19.41
N PHE A 142 -3.30 16.38 -18.91
CA PHE A 142 -3.92 17.65 -18.49
C PHE A 142 -3.59 17.93 -17.03
N ILE A 143 -3.25 19.17 -16.65
CA ILE A 143 -2.78 19.50 -15.29
C ILE A 143 -3.89 19.29 -14.24
N LEU A 144 -5.13 19.71 -14.50
CA LEU A 144 -6.19 19.76 -13.47
C LEU A 144 -7.22 18.63 -13.59
N ARG A 145 -7.00 17.66 -14.50
CA ARG A 145 -7.93 16.55 -14.71
C ARG A 145 -8.15 15.75 -13.42
N GLY A 146 -9.43 15.55 -13.09
CA GLY A 146 -9.87 14.74 -11.95
C GLY A 146 -9.73 15.42 -10.59
N MET A 147 -9.24 16.66 -10.55
CA MET A 147 -9.02 17.40 -9.30
C MET A 147 -10.18 18.34 -8.97
N ILE A 148 -10.87 18.83 -10.01
CA ILE A 148 -11.92 19.85 -9.87
C ILE A 148 -13.31 19.21 -9.92
N SER A 149 -14.14 19.60 -8.96
CA SER A 149 -15.57 19.26 -8.88
C SER A 149 -16.43 20.51 -9.07
N CYS A 150 -17.63 20.37 -9.61
CA CYS A 150 -18.57 21.48 -9.74
C CYS A 150 -19.27 21.74 -8.40
N ALA A 151 -19.24 22.99 -7.92
CA ALA A 151 -19.87 23.36 -6.64
C ALA A 151 -21.40 23.11 -6.62
N HIS A 152 -22.08 23.30 -7.76
CA HIS A 152 -23.54 23.16 -7.84
C HIS A 152 -24.05 21.72 -7.91
N CYS A 153 -23.37 20.81 -8.64
CA CYS A 153 -23.86 19.43 -8.84
C CYS A 153 -22.93 18.35 -8.30
N GLY A 154 -21.72 18.69 -7.88
CA GLY A 154 -20.69 17.74 -7.44
C GLY A 154 -20.10 16.88 -8.56
N CYS A 155 -20.52 17.07 -9.82
CA CYS A 155 -19.93 16.33 -10.93
C CYS A 155 -18.50 16.78 -11.21
N THR A 156 -17.66 15.87 -11.68
CA THR A 156 -16.28 16.17 -12.08
C THR A 156 -16.24 17.15 -13.25
N VAL A 157 -15.32 18.10 -13.18
CA VAL A 157 -14.98 19.02 -14.27
C VAL A 157 -13.90 18.37 -15.13
N THR A 158 -14.15 18.31 -16.44
CA THR A 158 -13.28 17.60 -17.38
C THR A 158 -12.71 18.54 -18.44
N PRO A 159 -11.44 18.36 -18.83
CA PRO A 159 -10.83 19.11 -19.92
C PRO A 159 -11.33 18.66 -21.30
N LYS A 160 -11.38 19.59 -22.25
CA LYS A 160 -11.63 19.38 -23.68
C LYS A 160 -10.70 20.24 -24.50
N ILE A 161 -10.10 19.66 -25.52
CA ILE A 161 -9.26 20.39 -26.47
C ILE A 161 -10.12 20.96 -27.59
N HIS A 162 -9.96 22.26 -27.83
CA HIS A 162 -10.53 22.97 -28.96
C HIS A 162 -9.43 23.50 -29.87
N LYS A 163 -9.65 23.39 -31.19
CA LYS A 163 -8.72 23.86 -32.23
C LYS A 163 -7.28 23.34 -32.05
N LYS A 164 -7.11 22.13 -31.49
CA LYS A 164 -5.81 21.49 -31.20
C LYS A 164 -4.84 22.31 -30.33
N ARG A 165 -5.29 23.40 -29.70
CA ARG A 165 -4.43 24.33 -28.94
C ARG A 165 -5.04 24.76 -27.61
N TYR A 166 -6.35 25.00 -27.55
CA TYR A 166 -6.98 25.58 -26.37
C TYR A 166 -7.62 24.50 -25.51
N ILE A 167 -7.28 24.47 -24.23
CA ILE A 167 -7.83 23.52 -23.27
C ILE A 167 -8.93 24.24 -22.48
N TYR A 168 -10.15 23.69 -22.53
CA TYR A 168 -11.29 24.19 -21.78
C TYR A 168 -11.76 23.16 -20.75
N TYR A 169 -11.99 23.61 -19.53
CA TYR A 169 -12.61 22.83 -18.47
C TYR A 169 -14.10 23.14 -18.42
N SER A 170 -14.91 22.09 -18.31
CA SER A 170 -16.37 22.22 -18.16
C SER A 170 -16.93 21.10 -17.29
N CYS A 171 -18.00 21.41 -16.57
CA CYS A 171 -18.75 20.41 -15.83
C CYS A 171 -19.30 19.35 -16.80
N THR A 172 -19.13 18.08 -16.45
CA THR A 172 -19.70 16.96 -17.22
C THR A 172 -21.23 17.03 -17.30
N ASN A 173 -21.88 17.67 -16.32
CA ASN A 173 -23.32 17.79 -16.18
C ASN A 173 -24.04 16.41 -16.22
N ALA A 174 -23.43 15.39 -15.63
CA ALA A 174 -24.00 14.03 -15.63
C ALA A 174 -25.37 13.96 -14.92
N LYS A 175 -25.63 14.87 -13.99
CA LYS A 175 -26.92 14.98 -13.26
C LYS A 175 -27.95 15.87 -13.95
N GLY A 176 -27.59 16.60 -15.02
CA GLY A 176 -28.53 17.46 -15.76
C GLY A 176 -28.90 18.80 -15.11
N ILE A 177 -28.46 19.09 -13.88
CA ILE A 177 -28.90 20.26 -13.08
C ILE A 177 -28.06 21.52 -13.36
N CYS A 178 -26.87 21.38 -13.96
CA CYS A 178 -25.95 22.49 -14.16
C CYS A 178 -25.99 23.08 -15.57
N LYS A 179 -25.87 24.41 -15.67
CA LYS A 179 -25.50 25.08 -16.91
C LYS A 179 -23.98 24.92 -17.15
N LYS A 180 -23.59 24.41 -18.32
CA LYS A 180 -22.17 24.19 -18.66
C LYS A 180 -21.45 25.53 -18.85
N ALA A 181 -20.62 25.91 -17.88
CA ALA A 181 -19.61 26.95 -18.04
C ALA A 181 -18.33 26.34 -18.66
N TYR A 182 -17.75 27.04 -19.63
CA TYR A 182 -16.46 26.68 -20.24
C TYR A 182 -15.42 27.70 -19.80
N ILE A 183 -14.36 27.23 -19.15
CA ILE A 183 -13.27 28.06 -18.66
C ILE A 183 -11.98 27.57 -19.27
N ARG A 184 -11.11 28.48 -19.65
CA ARG A 184 -9.75 28.16 -20.11
C ARG A 184 -8.89 27.59 -18.98
N GLU A 185 -7.86 26.82 -19.30
CA GLU A 185 -6.96 26.23 -18.29
C GLU A 185 -6.09 27.29 -17.61
N GLU A 186 -5.63 28.30 -18.36
CA GLU A 186 -4.66 29.29 -17.89
C GLU A 186 -5.13 30.06 -16.64
N PRO A 187 -6.38 30.58 -16.56
CA PRO A 187 -6.87 31.24 -15.34
C PRO A 187 -6.96 30.30 -14.14
N LEU A 188 -7.31 29.03 -14.35
CA LEU A 188 -7.44 28.04 -13.27
C LEU A 188 -6.08 27.69 -12.68
N VAL A 189 -5.08 27.51 -13.54
CA VAL A 189 -3.69 27.26 -13.13
C VAL A 189 -3.10 28.49 -12.44
N GLU A 190 -3.39 29.69 -12.93
CA GLU A 190 -2.93 30.94 -12.32
C GLU A 190 -3.52 31.15 -10.93
N SER A 191 -4.82 30.88 -10.73
CA SER A 191 -5.44 30.95 -9.40
C SER A 191 -4.77 30.00 -8.38
N LEU A 192 -4.43 28.78 -8.81
CA LEU A 192 -3.71 27.83 -7.96
C LEU A 192 -2.26 28.25 -7.70
N SER A 193 -1.60 28.79 -8.72
CA SER A 193 -0.24 29.34 -8.64
C SER A 193 -0.15 30.47 -7.60
N GLN A 194 -1.11 31.41 -7.64
CA GLN A 194 -1.20 32.52 -6.70
C GLN A 194 -1.53 32.03 -5.28
N TYR A 195 -2.30 30.96 -5.13
CA TYR A 195 -2.61 30.43 -3.82
C TYR A 195 -1.37 29.92 -3.06
N PHE A 196 -0.33 29.46 -3.77
CA PHE A 196 0.92 29.09 -3.10
C PHE A 196 1.56 30.23 -2.32
N ASP A 197 1.33 31.49 -2.70
CA ASP A 197 1.82 32.65 -1.92
C ASP A 197 1.15 32.74 -0.54
N HIS A 198 -0.08 32.25 -0.41
CA HIS A 198 -0.77 32.18 0.89
C HIS A 198 -0.22 31.08 1.79
N ILE A 199 0.42 30.05 1.21
CA ILE A 199 1.04 28.94 1.94
C ILE A 199 2.49 29.27 2.30
N ALA A 200 3.20 30.04 1.46
CA ALA A 200 4.60 30.36 1.66
C ALA A 200 4.85 31.12 2.97
N LEU A 201 5.66 30.54 3.85
CA LEU A 201 6.11 31.14 5.11
C LEU A 201 7.38 31.98 4.88
N SER A 202 7.60 32.97 5.75
CA SER A 202 8.89 33.68 5.75
C SER A 202 10.01 32.80 6.32
N GLU A 203 11.27 33.11 6.00
CA GLU A 203 12.43 32.37 6.52
C GLU A 203 12.50 32.36 8.06
N GLU A 204 12.09 33.46 8.70
CA GLU A 204 11.98 33.57 10.17
C GLU A 204 10.94 32.59 10.73
N GLN A 205 9.75 32.53 10.12
CA GLN A 205 8.68 31.62 10.53
C GLN A 205 9.08 30.15 10.35
N ILE A 206 9.80 29.81 9.27
CA ILE A 206 10.29 28.46 9.03
C ILE A 206 11.30 28.07 10.10
N THR A 207 12.22 28.97 10.44
CA THR A 207 13.26 28.73 11.45
C THR A 207 12.63 28.50 12.83
N ASP A 208 11.65 29.32 13.21
CA ASP A 208 10.91 29.18 14.47
C ASP A 208 10.21 27.83 14.56
N VAL A 209 9.42 27.46 13.55
CA VAL A 209 8.67 26.20 13.53
C VAL A 209 9.60 24.99 13.50
N THR A 210 10.68 25.05 12.72
CA THR A 210 11.67 23.95 12.63
C THR A 210 12.39 23.76 13.97
N SER A 211 12.77 24.85 14.64
CA SER A 211 13.42 24.78 15.95
C SER A 211 12.48 24.20 17.03
N TYR A 212 11.20 24.53 16.95
CA TYR A 212 10.17 24.02 17.85
C TYR A 212 9.90 22.53 17.63
N LEU A 213 9.75 22.10 16.36
CA LEU A 213 9.60 20.69 16.00
C LEU A 213 10.80 19.86 16.45
N LYS A 214 12.02 20.42 16.34
CA LYS A 214 13.24 19.77 16.83
C LYS A 214 13.18 19.52 18.34
N LYS A 215 12.76 20.51 19.14
CA LYS A 215 12.64 20.35 20.60
C LYS A 215 11.60 19.30 21.00
N ILE A 216 10.44 19.26 20.33
CA ILE A 216 9.43 18.22 20.57
C ILE A 216 10.01 16.85 20.24
N HIS A 217 10.62 16.70 19.06
CA HIS A 217 11.18 15.44 18.61
C HIS A 217 12.29 14.94 19.55
N GLU A 218 13.17 15.81 20.02
CA GLU A 218 14.21 15.44 21.00
C GLU A 218 13.60 14.86 22.28
N SER A 219 12.53 15.48 22.81
CA SER A 219 11.84 14.97 24.01
C SER A 219 11.10 13.64 23.79
N GLU A 220 10.45 13.48 22.63
CA GLU A 220 9.72 12.24 22.30
C GLU A 220 10.67 11.11 21.94
N SER A 221 11.77 11.40 21.24
CA SER A 221 12.78 10.42 20.86
C SER A 221 13.48 9.84 22.09
N LEU A 222 13.71 10.64 23.13
CA LEU A 222 14.20 10.15 24.43
C LEU A 222 13.21 9.16 25.05
N PHE A 223 11.93 9.52 25.15
CA PHE A 223 10.89 8.62 25.69
C PHE A 223 10.75 7.33 24.88
N HIS A 224 10.84 7.41 23.56
CA HIS A 224 10.79 6.25 22.67
C HIS A 224 12.04 5.38 22.81
N THR A 225 13.22 5.97 22.92
CA THR A 225 14.46 5.25 23.14
C THR A 225 14.43 4.48 24.45
N GLU A 226 13.96 5.10 25.54
CA GLU A 226 13.78 4.44 26.83
C GLU A 226 12.73 3.31 26.75
N SER A 227 11.61 3.55 26.08
CA SER A 227 10.57 2.53 25.85
C SER A 227 11.09 1.34 25.03
N LEU A 228 11.92 1.57 24.01
CA LEU A 228 12.55 0.51 23.23
C LEU A 228 13.60 -0.24 24.05
N MET A 229 14.39 0.46 24.87
CA MET A 229 15.37 -0.18 25.75
C MET A 229 14.69 -1.08 26.79
N THR A 230 13.56 -0.66 27.37
CA THR A 230 12.82 -1.49 28.32
C THR A 230 12.22 -2.73 27.67
N LEU A 231 11.64 -2.60 26.47
CA LEU A 231 11.11 -3.74 25.70
C LEU A 231 12.20 -4.73 25.28
N ARG A 232 13.37 -4.24 24.83
CA ARG A 232 14.54 -5.09 24.51
C ARG A 232 15.02 -5.86 25.73
N LYS A 233 15.14 -5.20 26.89
CA LYS A 233 15.49 -5.87 28.16
C LYS A 233 14.48 -6.96 28.53
N GLU A 234 13.19 -6.74 28.30
CA GLU A 234 12.15 -7.76 28.54
C GLU A 234 12.30 -8.95 27.57
N GLN A 235 12.56 -8.67 26.29
CA GLN A 235 12.82 -9.70 25.27
C GLN A 235 14.02 -10.58 25.65
N ASP A 236 15.14 -9.97 26.05
CA ASP A 236 16.35 -10.69 26.45
C ASP A 236 16.10 -11.57 27.68
N ARG A 237 15.33 -11.07 28.66
CA ARG A 237 14.94 -11.86 29.84
C ARG A 237 14.11 -13.08 29.46
N ILE A 238 13.13 -12.91 28.57
CA ILE A 238 12.31 -14.03 28.09
C ILE A 238 13.17 -15.03 27.31
N GLN A 239 14.07 -14.56 26.45
CA GLN A 239 14.96 -15.42 25.68
C GLN A 239 15.87 -16.26 26.57
N LYS A 240 16.45 -15.66 27.62
CA LYS A 240 17.24 -16.38 28.64
C LYS A 240 16.41 -17.45 29.36
N ARG A 241 15.18 -17.11 29.78
CA ARG A 241 14.28 -18.07 30.44
C ARG A 241 13.88 -19.23 29.53
N VAL A 242 13.63 -18.97 28.25
CA VAL A 242 13.31 -20.02 27.27
C VAL A 242 14.50 -20.95 27.05
N SER A 243 15.74 -20.41 27.00
CA SER A 243 16.96 -21.21 26.92
C SER A 243 17.12 -22.11 28.16
N GLN A 244 17.02 -21.52 29.35
CA GLN A 244 17.17 -22.28 30.59
C GLN A 244 16.10 -23.38 30.75
N MET A 245 14.85 -23.07 30.40
CA MET A 245 13.75 -24.04 30.44
C MET A 245 13.94 -25.21 29.44
N TYR A 246 14.72 -25.00 28.38
CA TYR A 246 15.10 -26.09 27.48
C TYR A 246 16.11 -27.01 28.14
N ASP A 247 17.12 -26.46 28.81
CA ASP A 247 18.12 -27.23 29.56
C ASP A 247 17.45 -28.00 30.72
N ASP A 248 16.60 -27.33 31.51
CA ASP A 248 15.83 -27.96 32.60
C ASP A 248 14.93 -29.12 32.13
N LYS A 249 14.43 -29.05 30.89
CA LYS A 249 13.67 -30.15 30.26
C LYS A 249 14.57 -31.33 29.93
N LEU A 250 15.77 -31.08 29.41
CA LEU A 250 16.75 -32.13 29.09
C LEU A 250 17.20 -32.86 30.37
N ASP A 251 17.33 -32.12 31.47
CA ASP A 251 17.66 -32.64 32.79
C ASP A 251 16.47 -33.34 33.49
N GLY A 252 15.28 -33.34 32.89
CA GLY A 252 14.09 -34.01 33.41
C GLY A 252 13.42 -33.31 34.60
N LEU A 253 13.76 -32.05 34.87
CA LEU A 253 13.19 -31.26 35.98
C LEU A 253 11.77 -30.74 35.69
N ILE A 254 11.36 -30.77 34.42
CA ILE A 254 10.11 -30.19 33.93
C ILE A 254 9.29 -31.23 33.15
N ASP A 255 8.02 -31.37 33.52
CA ASP A 255 7.06 -32.20 32.79
C ASP A 255 6.76 -31.65 31.39
N GLU A 256 6.50 -32.53 30.43
CA GLU A 256 6.30 -32.16 29.02
C GLU A 256 5.12 -31.20 28.85
N LYS A 257 4.03 -31.43 29.58
CA LYS A 257 2.84 -30.55 29.51
C LYS A 257 3.17 -29.14 29.99
N MET A 258 3.88 -29.03 31.11
CA MET A 258 4.28 -27.74 31.69
C MET A 258 5.24 -26.98 30.76
N TYR A 259 6.17 -27.70 30.13
CA TYR A 259 7.08 -27.12 29.13
C TYR A 259 6.30 -26.54 27.93
N LEU A 260 5.38 -27.31 27.35
CA LEU A 260 4.63 -26.88 26.17
C LEU A 260 3.74 -25.65 26.43
N GLU A 261 3.11 -25.58 27.61
CA GLU A 261 2.33 -24.41 28.04
C GLU A 261 3.22 -23.17 28.19
N LYS A 262 4.34 -23.27 28.90
CA LYS A 262 5.25 -22.13 29.11
C LYS A 262 5.92 -21.65 27.83
N VAL A 263 6.32 -22.56 26.93
CA VAL A 263 6.86 -22.16 25.61
C VAL A 263 5.82 -21.38 24.81
N ARG A 264 4.55 -21.79 24.86
CA ARG A 264 3.46 -21.08 24.18
C ARG A 264 3.31 -19.65 24.71
N ASP A 265 3.27 -19.49 26.04
CA ASP A 265 3.14 -18.18 26.70
C ASP A 265 4.31 -17.25 26.35
N TYR A 266 5.55 -17.74 26.44
CA TYR A 266 6.73 -16.95 26.11
C TYR A 266 6.78 -16.56 24.63
N LYS A 267 6.40 -17.46 23.71
CA LYS A 267 6.31 -17.13 22.28
C LYS A 267 5.23 -16.08 22.00
N ALA A 268 4.07 -16.17 22.66
CA ALA A 268 3.01 -15.17 22.53
C ALA A 268 3.50 -13.79 23.03
N ARG A 269 4.17 -13.76 24.19
CA ARG A 269 4.73 -12.52 24.74
C ARG A 269 5.85 -11.94 23.88
N GLN A 270 6.72 -12.77 23.31
CA GLN A 270 7.74 -12.32 22.34
C GLN A 270 7.10 -11.68 21.11
N ALA A 271 6.03 -12.26 20.56
CA ALA A 271 5.31 -11.69 19.43
C ALA A 271 4.72 -10.31 19.76
N GLU A 272 4.10 -10.15 20.94
CA GLU A 272 3.56 -8.88 21.42
C GLU A 272 4.66 -7.81 21.57
N ILE A 273 5.80 -8.17 22.16
CA ILE A 273 6.94 -7.24 22.34
C ILE A 273 7.48 -6.77 20.98
N VAL A 274 7.64 -7.69 20.03
CA VAL A 274 8.10 -7.35 18.67
C VAL A 274 7.13 -6.39 17.99
N GLU A 275 5.82 -6.60 18.13
CA GLU A 275 4.81 -5.69 17.58
C GLU A 275 4.86 -4.30 18.24
N ARG A 276 5.04 -4.24 19.57
CA ARG A 276 5.21 -2.98 20.30
C ARG A 276 6.47 -2.22 19.86
N MET A 277 7.60 -2.92 19.71
CA MET A 277 8.84 -2.33 19.22
C MET A 277 8.69 -1.75 17.80
N ALA A 278 8.04 -2.50 16.90
CA ALA A 278 7.81 -2.05 15.53
C ALA A 278 6.94 -0.79 15.44
N ARG A 279 6.03 -0.56 16.39
CA ARG A 279 5.22 0.67 16.48
C ARG A 279 6.05 1.89 16.85
N HIS A 280 6.98 1.76 17.78
CA HIS A 280 7.83 2.85 18.22
C HIS A 280 8.89 3.26 17.18
N GLU A 281 9.43 2.31 16.41
CA GLU A 281 10.47 2.59 15.40
C GLU A 281 9.93 3.32 14.16
N LYS A 282 8.69 3.04 13.74
CA LYS A 282 8.09 3.65 12.53
C LYS A 282 7.54 5.07 12.71
N ALA A 283 7.18 5.43 13.94
CA ALA A 283 6.50 6.71 14.22
C ALA A 283 7.48 7.91 14.22
N ASP A 284 8.72 7.70 14.67
CA ASP A 284 9.61 8.80 15.07
C ASP A 284 10.44 9.36 13.89
N GLN A 285 11.06 8.49 13.07
CA GLN A 285 11.89 8.95 11.95
C GLN A 285 11.09 9.53 10.79
N ASN A 286 9.91 8.97 10.50
CA ASN A 286 9.10 9.41 9.38
C ASN A 286 8.49 10.81 9.61
N PHE A 287 8.19 11.17 10.87
CA PHE A 287 7.54 12.43 11.20
C PHE A 287 8.45 13.63 10.92
N TYR A 288 9.67 13.65 11.46
CA TYR A 288 10.59 14.78 11.31
C TYR A 288 11.00 15.02 9.85
N VAL A 289 11.26 13.94 9.11
CA VAL A 289 11.58 14.02 7.68
C VAL A 289 10.39 14.56 6.88
N THR A 290 9.17 14.10 7.18
CA THR A 290 7.95 14.56 6.50
C THR A 290 7.66 16.02 6.81
N ALA A 291 7.85 16.46 8.06
CA ALA A 291 7.63 17.84 8.47
C ALA A 291 8.60 18.81 7.78
N ASN A 292 9.91 18.49 7.76
CA ASN A 292 10.90 19.30 7.05
C ASN A 292 10.64 19.34 5.54
N MET A 293 10.22 18.21 4.95
CA MET A 293 9.84 18.18 3.54
C MET A 293 8.65 19.09 3.27
N ALA A 294 7.61 19.07 4.11
CA ALA A 294 6.43 19.93 3.97
C ALA A 294 6.80 21.42 4.11
N MET A 295 7.66 21.78 5.06
CA MET A 295 8.12 23.17 5.26
C MET A 295 8.96 23.68 4.09
N ASN A 296 9.93 22.88 3.62
CA ASN A 296 10.73 23.22 2.44
C ASN A 296 9.87 23.37 1.18
N LEU A 297 8.87 22.49 1.04
CA LEU A 297 7.92 22.58 -0.07
C LEU A 297 7.08 23.85 0.04
N ALA A 298 6.54 24.17 1.22
CA ALA A 298 5.76 25.39 1.43
C ALA A 298 6.55 26.66 1.09
N ALA A 299 7.84 26.71 1.43
CA ALA A 299 8.72 27.84 1.15
C ALA A 299 8.91 28.10 -0.36
N ARG A 300 9.05 27.04 -1.15
CA ARG A 300 9.40 27.12 -2.58
C ARG A 300 8.30 26.62 -3.52
N ALA A 301 7.08 26.43 -3.02
CA ALA A 301 6.02 25.75 -3.74
C ALA A 301 5.70 26.40 -5.09
N ARG A 302 5.67 27.74 -5.13
CA ARG A 302 5.40 28.50 -6.36
C ARG A 302 6.51 28.37 -7.40
N GLU A 303 7.76 28.51 -6.97
CA GLU A 303 8.95 28.37 -7.83
C GLU A 303 9.01 26.96 -8.44
N ILE A 304 8.83 25.93 -7.61
CA ILE A 304 8.79 24.53 -8.04
C ILE A 304 7.61 24.31 -8.99
N PHE A 305 6.43 24.83 -8.66
CA PHE A 305 5.25 24.68 -9.50
C PHE A 305 5.44 25.32 -10.88
N GLN A 306 6.09 26.48 -10.99
CA GLN A 306 6.29 27.15 -12.27
C GLN A 306 7.32 26.42 -13.16
N SER A 307 8.41 25.96 -12.56
CA SER A 307 9.54 25.31 -13.25
C SER A 307 9.32 23.82 -13.58
N SER A 308 8.36 23.16 -12.92
CA SER A 308 8.09 21.73 -13.11
C SER A 308 7.35 21.35 -14.40
N GLU A 309 7.59 20.11 -14.83
CA GLU A 309 6.85 19.45 -15.91
C GLU A 309 5.40 19.13 -15.51
N VAL A 310 4.54 18.86 -16.49
CA VAL A 310 3.09 18.64 -16.27
C VAL A 310 2.80 17.53 -15.24
N GLU A 311 3.56 16.43 -15.28
CA GLU A 311 3.37 15.33 -14.33
C GLU A 311 3.76 15.71 -12.89
N GLU A 312 4.80 16.52 -12.74
CA GLU A 312 5.28 17.00 -11.44
C GLU A 312 4.36 18.05 -10.87
N LYS A 313 3.90 19.00 -11.70
CA LYS A 313 2.83 19.96 -11.36
C LYS A 313 1.62 19.23 -10.79
N ARG A 314 1.18 18.14 -11.43
CA ARG A 314 0.09 17.31 -10.93
C ARG A 314 0.38 16.69 -9.56
N LYS A 315 1.58 16.14 -9.36
CA LYS A 315 1.95 15.55 -8.07
C LYS A 315 1.93 16.61 -6.96
N LEU A 316 2.48 17.79 -7.24
CA LEU A 316 2.51 18.92 -6.30
C LEU A 316 1.09 19.39 -5.96
N LEU A 317 0.23 19.58 -6.96
CA LEU A 317 -1.16 19.99 -6.71
C LEU A 317 -1.93 18.96 -5.88
N ASN A 318 -1.75 17.65 -6.12
CA ASN A 318 -2.43 16.60 -5.35
C ASN A 318 -1.87 16.46 -3.92
N LEU A 319 -0.64 16.92 -3.69
CA LEU A 319 -0.05 16.93 -2.36
C LEU A 319 -0.61 18.08 -1.52
N VAL A 320 -0.81 19.25 -2.14
CA VAL A 320 -1.16 20.49 -1.44
C VAL A 320 -2.66 20.75 -1.37
N PHE A 321 -3.41 20.44 -2.42
CA PHE A 321 -4.82 20.81 -2.53
C PHE A 321 -5.76 19.61 -2.43
N GLN A 322 -6.93 19.84 -1.85
CA GLN A 322 -8.06 18.93 -1.85
C GLN A 322 -9.34 19.67 -2.23
N ASN A 323 -10.37 18.92 -2.61
CA ASN A 323 -11.74 19.42 -2.76
C ASN A 323 -11.90 20.69 -3.63
N LEU A 324 -11.07 20.87 -4.67
CA LEU A 324 -11.18 22.03 -5.56
C LEU A 324 -12.59 22.11 -6.18
N LYS A 325 -13.29 23.21 -5.91
CA LYS A 325 -14.68 23.43 -6.33
C LYS A 325 -14.77 24.59 -7.30
N LEU A 326 -15.49 24.38 -8.39
CA LEU A 326 -15.69 25.39 -9.42
C LEU A 326 -17.13 25.89 -9.40
N GLU A 327 -17.30 27.20 -9.19
CA GLU A 327 -18.58 27.91 -9.22
C GLU A 327 -18.52 29.01 -10.28
N GLY A 328 -19.19 28.79 -11.41
CA GLY A 328 -19.18 29.73 -12.53
C GLY A 328 -17.77 29.92 -13.11
N LYS A 329 -17.09 31.00 -12.72
CA LYS A 329 -15.69 31.31 -13.09
C LYS A 329 -14.72 31.29 -11.90
N ASN A 330 -15.24 31.18 -10.68
CA ASN A 330 -14.46 31.27 -9.46
C ASN A 330 -14.12 29.86 -8.96
N MET A 331 -12.89 29.67 -8.48
CA MET A 331 -12.44 28.43 -7.88
C MET A 331 -12.35 28.61 -6.36
N SER A 332 -13.07 27.77 -5.62
CA SER A 332 -12.86 27.57 -4.19
C SER A 332 -11.77 26.53 -4.02
N ILE A 333 -10.76 26.89 -3.22
CA ILE A 333 -9.52 26.14 -3.02
C ILE A 333 -9.46 25.73 -1.54
N ASP A 334 -9.46 24.42 -1.30
CA ASP A 334 -9.19 23.86 0.02
C ASP A 334 -7.80 23.18 -0.02
N THR A 335 -7.07 23.25 1.08
CA THR A 335 -5.74 22.64 1.22
C THR A 335 -5.79 21.36 2.04
N CYS A 336 -4.85 20.46 1.76
CA CYS A 336 -4.60 19.27 2.56
C CYS A 336 -3.82 19.64 3.82
N GLU A 337 -4.00 18.88 4.90
CA GLU A 337 -3.04 18.94 6.00
C GLU A 337 -1.66 18.43 5.56
N PRO A 338 -0.55 19.03 6.02
CA PRO A 338 -0.46 20.09 7.02
C PRO A 338 -0.57 21.54 6.46
N PHE A 339 -0.80 21.71 5.16
CA PHE A 339 -0.79 23.03 4.51
C PHE A 339 -1.92 23.95 4.99
N THR A 340 -3.08 23.41 5.34
CA THR A 340 -4.17 24.16 5.97
C THR A 340 -3.70 24.87 7.24
N THR A 341 -3.06 24.11 8.13
CA THR A 341 -2.47 24.64 9.37
C THR A 341 -1.45 25.76 9.10
N LEU A 342 -0.65 25.65 8.04
CA LEU A 342 0.35 26.67 7.68
C LEU A 342 -0.31 27.98 7.22
N VAL A 343 -1.40 27.89 6.45
CA VAL A 343 -2.19 29.06 6.03
C VAL A 343 -2.78 29.77 7.25
N ASP A 344 -3.34 29.03 8.20
CA ASP A 344 -3.90 29.59 9.44
C ASP A 344 -2.83 30.25 10.30
N TYR A 345 -1.65 29.61 10.42
CA TYR A 345 -0.51 30.18 11.15
C TYR A 345 -0.05 31.52 10.56
N LYS A 346 0.03 31.62 9.23
CA LYS A 346 0.41 32.86 8.55
C LYS A 346 -0.60 33.98 8.79
N GLN A 347 -1.90 33.67 8.81
CA GLN A 347 -2.96 34.66 9.04
C GLN A 347 -3.04 35.13 10.50
N CYS A 348 -2.70 34.28 11.47
CA CYS A 348 -2.72 34.61 12.90
C CYS A 348 -1.45 34.17 13.65
N PRO A 349 -0.28 34.81 13.41
CA PRO A 349 0.98 34.44 14.07
C PRO A 349 0.90 34.62 15.60
N LYS A 350 0.18 35.64 16.07
CA LYS A 350 0.05 36.00 17.50
C LYS A 350 -0.83 35.04 18.30
N GLY A 351 -1.69 34.25 17.65
CA GLY A 351 -2.57 33.27 18.31
C GLY A 351 -1.82 32.04 18.83
N TRP A 352 -0.60 31.83 18.33
CA TRP A 352 0.30 30.73 18.72
C TRP A 352 1.27 31.10 19.85
N GLY A 353 1.17 32.35 20.35
CA GLY A 353 1.85 32.85 21.54
C GLY A 353 3.37 33.00 21.41
N ARG A 354 3.88 34.21 21.70
CA ARG A 354 5.23 34.28 22.31
C ARG A 354 5.14 33.53 23.62
N LEU A 355 5.96 32.48 23.78
CA LEU A 355 6.02 31.68 24.99
C LEU A 355 6.63 32.50 26.13
N ASP A 356 5.78 33.21 26.88
CA ASP A 356 6.03 33.34 28.31
C ASP A 356 5.60 32.04 28.98
N SER A 357 6.31 31.64 30.03
CA SER A 357 6.21 30.38 30.78
C SER A 357 4.83 30.08 31.40
N ASN A 358 3.79 30.87 31.10
CA ASN A 358 2.43 30.71 31.59
C ASN A 358 1.45 30.42 30.44
N GLN A 359 1.10 29.14 30.32
CA GLN A 359 0.04 28.62 29.45
C GLN A 359 -1.34 29.16 29.86
N ARG A 360 -1.91 30.10 29.11
CA ARG A 360 -3.25 30.65 29.42
C ARG A 360 -4.27 30.70 28.27
N SER A 361 -3.97 30.17 27.08
CA SER A 361 -4.92 30.15 25.97
C SER A 361 -5.33 28.71 25.59
N PRO A 362 -6.57 28.27 25.89
CA PRO A 362 -7.08 26.96 25.49
C PRO A 362 -7.09 26.76 23.97
N LYS A 363 -7.41 27.82 23.20
CA LYS A 363 -7.43 27.80 21.73
C LYS A 363 -6.05 27.57 21.11
N ALA A 364 -4.99 28.10 21.72
CA ALA A 364 -3.63 27.90 21.23
C ALA A 364 -3.15 26.45 21.44
N ARG A 365 -3.53 25.82 22.56
CA ARG A 365 -3.27 24.40 22.82
C ARG A 365 -4.02 23.49 21.84
N GLU A 366 -5.29 23.79 21.56
CA GLU A 366 -6.08 23.01 20.58
C GLU A 366 -5.46 23.12 19.19
N LEU A 367 -5.13 24.32 18.70
CA LEU A 367 -4.49 24.52 17.40
C LEU A 367 -3.11 23.87 17.32
N GLN A 368 -2.28 23.97 18.36
CA GLN A 368 -0.99 23.28 18.42
C GLN A 368 -1.14 21.76 18.44
N SER A 369 -2.08 21.23 19.23
CA SER A 369 -2.35 19.79 19.29
C SER A 369 -2.90 19.25 17.98
N LEU A 370 -3.75 20.02 17.29
CA LEU A 370 -4.32 19.70 15.99
C LEU A 370 -3.24 19.76 14.90
N ALA A 371 -2.37 20.76 14.91
CA ALA A 371 -1.24 20.87 13.99
C ALA A 371 -0.26 19.71 14.15
N ILE A 372 0.10 19.39 15.40
CA ILE A 372 0.97 18.27 15.73
C ILE A 372 0.28 16.94 15.35
N ALA A 373 -1.02 16.79 15.60
CA ALA A 373 -1.78 15.60 15.22
C ALA A 373 -1.93 15.46 13.69
N ALA A 374 -2.14 16.56 12.97
CA ALA A 374 -2.24 16.63 11.52
C ALA A 374 -0.91 16.28 10.85
N MET A 375 0.21 16.76 11.41
CA MET A 375 1.55 16.38 10.96
C MET A 375 1.92 14.94 11.37
N ARG A 376 1.36 14.39 12.47
CA ARG A 376 1.61 13.02 12.96
C ARG A 376 0.88 11.95 12.17
N HIS A 377 -0.21 12.30 11.49
CA HIS A 377 -0.85 11.38 10.56
C HIS A 377 -0.06 11.34 9.26
N PRO A 378 0.56 10.20 8.90
CA PRO A 378 1.33 10.10 7.66
C PRO A 378 0.35 10.33 6.52
N LEU A 379 0.46 11.45 5.78
CA LEU A 379 -0.31 11.85 4.57
C LEU A 379 -1.35 10.78 4.23
N ARG A 380 -2.40 10.67 5.07
CA ARG A 380 -3.29 9.52 4.98
C ARG A 380 -4.12 9.83 3.78
N GLY A 381 -3.70 9.19 2.70
CA GLY A 381 -4.15 9.41 1.35
C GLY A 381 -5.57 9.95 1.28
N CYS A 382 -5.66 11.20 0.81
CA CYS A 382 -6.83 11.77 0.14
C CYS A 382 -7.13 10.97 -1.15
N TRP A 383 -7.33 9.66 -1.01
CA TRP A 383 -7.79 8.74 -2.04
C TRP A 383 -9.19 8.28 -1.64
N GLN A 384 -10.19 9.14 -1.87
CA GLN A 384 -11.57 8.71 -2.08
C GLN A 384 -11.95 8.91 -3.56
#